data_AF-A0A529LS87-F1
#
_entry.id   AF-A0A529LS87-F1
#
_cell.length_a   1.000
_cell.length_b   1.000
_cell.length_c   1.000
_cell.angle_alpha   90.00
_cell.angle_beta   90.00
_cell.angle_gamma   90.00
#
_symmetry.space_group_name_H-M   'P 1'
#
loop_
_entity.id
_entity.type
_entity.pdbx_description
1 polymer ?
#
loop_
_entity_poly.entity_id
_entity_poly.type
_entity_poly.pdbx_seq_one_letter_code
_entity_poly.pdbx_strand_id
1 'polypeptide(L)'
;LVAVSKTFAAEDIRPVIEAGQRVFGENRVQEAQGKWPALREAFADLELHLIGPLQSNKAKEAVALFDVVETVDREKIAAELSREMTRQGRTPRLYVQVNT
;
A
#
# COMPACT_ATOMS: atom_id res chain seq x y z
N LEU A 1 5.87 -12.44 -6.48
CA LEU A 1 4.71 -12.93 -5.70
C LEU A 1 4.33 -11.85 -4.70
N VAL A 2 3.07 -11.40 -4.68
CA VAL A 2 2.56 -10.46 -3.65
C VAL A 2 1.86 -11.28 -2.58
N ALA A 3 2.37 -11.25 -1.34
CA ALA A 3 1.74 -11.96 -0.22
C ALA A 3 0.65 -11.08 0.40
N VAL A 4 -0.60 -11.55 0.39
CA VAL A 4 -1.74 -10.79 0.94
C VAL A 4 -1.80 -11.00 2.45
N SER A 5 -1.60 -9.92 3.21
CA SER A 5 -1.45 -9.94 4.68
C SER A 5 -2.59 -9.25 5.43
N LYS A 6 -3.69 -8.93 4.74
CA LYS A 6 -4.89 -8.39 5.38
C LYS A 6 -5.34 -9.30 6.52
N THR A 7 -5.85 -8.73 7.60
CA THR A 7 -6.31 -9.38 8.84
C THR A 7 -5.22 -10.02 9.71
N PHE A 8 -3.96 -10.07 9.28
CA PHE A 8 -2.85 -10.57 10.08
C PHE A 8 -2.13 -9.44 10.81
N ALA A 9 -1.75 -9.68 12.07
CA ALA A 9 -0.99 -8.73 12.88
C ALA A 9 0.49 -8.70 12.47
N ALA A 10 1.25 -7.73 12.97
CA ALA A 10 2.66 -7.60 12.61
C ALA A 10 3.49 -8.83 13.02
N GLU A 11 3.11 -9.45 14.14
CA GLU A 11 3.74 -10.65 14.70
C GLU A 11 3.54 -11.88 13.79
N ASP A 12 2.40 -11.97 13.11
CA ASP A 12 2.11 -13.06 12.16
C ASP A 12 2.80 -12.84 10.81
N ILE A 13 3.03 -11.59 10.42
CA ILE A 13 3.69 -11.22 9.16
C ILE A 13 5.21 -11.39 9.26
N ARG A 14 5.79 -11.12 10.44
CA ARG A 14 7.25 -11.13 10.65
C ARG A 14 7.93 -12.46 10.25
N PRO A 15 7.42 -13.66 10.59
CA PRO A 15 8.02 -14.92 10.14
C PRO A 15 8.07 -15.06 8.62
N VAL A 16 7.08 -14.51 7.90
CA VAL A 16 7.03 -14.54 6.43
C VAL A 16 8.11 -13.63 5.83
N ILE A 17 8.36 -12.48 6.47
CA ILE A 17 9.48 -11.60 6.11
C ILE A 17 10.81 -12.30 6.40
N GLU A 18 10.97 -12.92 7.56
CA GLU A 18 12.19 -13.66 7.94
C GLU A 18 12.46 -14.84 7.00
N ALA A 19 11.40 -15.45 6.42
CA ALA A 19 11.50 -16.48 5.39
C ALA A 19 11.86 -15.93 3.98
N GLY A 20 12.06 -14.62 3.83
CA GLY A 20 12.56 -13.99 2.60
C GLY A 20 11.51 -13.29 1.73
N GLN A 21 10.23 -13.32 2.12
CA GLN A 21 9.20 -12.56 1.39
C GLN A 21 9.40 -11.05 1.61
N ARG A 22 9.29 -10.25 0.54
CA ARG A 22 9.47 -8.79 0.60
C ARG A 22 8.30 -7.98 0.08
N VAL A 23 7.48 -8.57 -0.78
CA VAL A 23 6.36 -7.86 -1.44
C VAL A 23 5.04 -8.29 -0.81
N PHE A 24 4.28 -7.33 -0.31
CA PHE A 24 3.04 -7.57 0.42
C PHE A 24 1.87 -6.72 -0.10
N GLY A 25 0.66 -7.24 0.07
CA GLY A 25 -0.57 -6.57 -0.36
C GLY A 25 -1.54 -6.36 0.79
N GLU A 26 -2.07 -5.14 0.91
CA GLU A 26 -3.11 -4.77 1.87
C GLU A 26 -4.36 -4.23 1.18
N ASN A 27 -5.52 -4.51 1.77
CA ASN A 27 -6.80 -4.05 1.24
C ASN A 27 -7.23 -2.67 1.78
N ARG A 28 -6.73 -2.27 2.95
CA ARG A 28 -7.21 -1.08 3.67
C ARG A 28 -6.03 -0.25 4.15
N VAL A 29 -6.05 1.06 3.85
CA VAL A 29 -4.99 2.00 4.25
C VAL A 29 -4.83 2.05 5.77
N GLN A 30 -5.93 2.11 6.51
CA GLN A 30 -5.93 2.23 7.97
C GLN A 30 -5.33 0.99 8.65
N GLU A 31 -5.67 -0.20 8.15
CA GLU A 31 -5.08 -1.43 8.64
C GLU A 31 -3.58 -1.44 8.38
N ALA A 32 -3.17 -1.02 7.18
CA ALA A 32 -1.77 -0.99 6.83
C ALA A 32 -0.98 -0.01 7.71
N GLN A 33 -1.55 1.17 8.00
CA GLN A 33 -0.95 2.19 8.88
C GLN A 33 -0.70 1.67 10.30
N GLY A 34 -1.53 0.75 10.79
CA GLY A 34 -1.39 0.20 12.14
C GLY A 34 -0.20 -0.74 12.32
N LYS A 35 0.37 -1.29 11.24
CA LYS A 35 1.39 -2.36 11.33
C LYS A 35 2.64 -2.14 10.48
N TRP A 36 2.50 -1.60 9.27
CA TRP A 36 3.62 -1.52 8.32
C TRP A 36 4.72 -0.53 8.68
N PRO A 37 4.46 0.63 9.35
CA PRO A 37 5.55 1.52 9.76
C PRO A 37 6.58 0.81 10.64
N ALA A 38 6.14 0.08 11.67
CA ALA A 38 7.04 -0.66 12.57
C ALA A 38 7.76 -1.81 11.85
N LEU A 39 7.08 -2.52 10.94
CA LEU A 39 7.72 -3.56 10.12
C LEU A 39 8.81 -2.97 9.20
N ARG A 40 8.58 -1.80 8.61
CA ARG A 40 9.56 -1.11 7.74
C ARG A 40 10.77 -0.56 8.50
N GLU A 41 10.58 -0.13 9.74
CA GLU A 41 11.70 0.24 10.61
C GLU A 41 12.61 -0.96 10.90
N ALA A 42 12.03 -2.16 11.04
CA ALA A 42 12.78 -3.39 11.26
C ALA A 42 13.36 -4.01 9.97
N PHE A 43 12.71 -3.79 8.82
CA PHE A 43 13.06 -4.39 7.52
C PHE A 43 12.95 -3.34 6.41
N ALA A 44 14.09 -2.83 5.95
CA ALA A 44 14.16 -1.68 5.06
C ALA A 44 13.80 -1.96 3.58
N ASP A 45 13.75 -3.22 3.17
CA ASP A 45 13.58 -3.67 1.78
C ASP A 45 12.17 -4.20 1.46
N LEU A 46 11.17 -3.79 2.26
CA LEU A 46 9.77 -4.18 2.08
C LEU A 46 9.06 -3.34 1.03
N GLU A 47 8.35 -4.01 0.14
CA GLU A 47 7.48 -3.41 -0.89
C GLU A 47 6.01 -3.64 -0.52
N LEU A 48 5.22 -2.57 -0.44
CA LEU A 48 3.83 -2.61 0.00
C LEU A 48 2.87 -2.11 -1.08
N HIS A 49 1.90 -2.96 -1.41
CA HIS A 49 0.89 -2.75 -2.43
C HIS A 49 -0.48 -2.51 -1.80
N LEU A 50 -1.19 -1.47 -2.26
CA LEU A 50 -2.61 -1.30 -1.98
C LEU A 50 -3.41 -2.01 -3.07
N ILE A 51 -4.05 -3.11 -2.70
CA ILE A 51 -4.83 -3.98 -3.61
C ILE A 51 -6.34 -3.93 -3.33
N GLY A 52 -6.78 -3.08 -2.40
CA GLY A 52 -8.18 -2.81 -2.12
C GLY A 52 -8.62 -1.40 -2.56
N PRO A 53 -9.93 -1.15 -2.63
CA PRO A 53 -10.47 0.11 -3.15
C PRO A 53 -9.97 1.31 -2.32
N LEU A 54 -9.53 2.36 -3.00
CA LEU A 54 -9.03 3.58 -2.36
C LEU A 54 -10.15 4.62 -2.25
N GLN A 55 -10.45 5.05 -1.02
CA GLN A 55 -11.29 6.22 -0.79
C GLN A 55 -10.49 7.51 -1.05
N SER A 56 -11.10 8.51 -1.68
CA SER A 56 -10.39 9.74 -2.08
C SER A 56 -9.78 10.50 -0.89
N ASN A 57 -10.46 10.49 0.26
CA ASN A 57 -9.97 11.10 1.50
C ASN A 57 -8.81 10.33 2.16
N LYS A 58 -8.41 9.18 1.59
CA LYS A 58 -7.27 8.37 2.03
C LYS A 58 -6.11 8.39 1.05
N ALA A 59 -6.20 9.17 -0.04
CA ALA A 59 -5.11 9.30 -1.02
C ALA A 59 -3.82 9.81 -0.38
N LYS A 60 -3.91 10.76 0.57
CA LYS A 60 -2.76 11.29 1.30
C LYS A 60 -2.00 10.18 2.02
N GLU A 61 -2.71 9.41 2.84
CA GLU A 61 -2.15 8.30 3.61
C GLU A 61 -1.67 7.18 2.70
N ALA A 62 -2.37 6.91 1.60
CA ALA A 62 -1.95 5.91 0.62
C ALA A 62 -0.61 6.28 -0.02
N VAL A 63 -0.45 7.51 -0.51
CA VAL A 63 0.81 8.03 -1.07
C VAL A 63 1.93 8.05 -0.02
N ALA A 64 1.61 8.28 1.25
CA ALA A 64 2.58 8.32 2.34
C ALA A 64 3.05 6.93 2.80
N LEU A 65 2.31 5.85 2.52
CA LEU A 65 2.61 4.52 3.05
C LEU A 65 2.99 3.49 1.99
N PHE A 66 2.29 3.47 0.86
CA PHE A 66 2.42 2.42 -0.15
C PHE A 66 3.48 2.75 -1.20
N ASP A 67 4.09 1.72 -1.78
CA ASP A 67 4.97 1.87 -2.96
C ASP A 67 4.23 1.58 -4.25
N VAL A 68 3.13 0.83 -4.18
CA VAL A 68 2.26 0.52 -5.31
C VAL A 68 0.80 0.71 -4.92
N VAL A 69 0.01 1.34 -5.78
CA VAL A 69 -1.45 1.41 -5.68
C VAL A 69 -2.06 0.74 -6.91
N GLU A 70 -2.69 -0.41 -6.73
CA GLU A 70 -3.20 -1.23 -7.84
C GLU A 70 -4.67 -0.94 -8.20
N THR A 71 -5.31 -0.03 -7.47
CA THR A 71 -6.77 0.12 -7.46
C THR A 71 -7.24 1.48 -7.98
N VAL A 72 -6.54 2.03 -8.98
CA VAL A 72 -7.02 3.25 -9.66
C VAL A 72 -8.19 2.89 -10.56
N ASP A 73 -9.41 3.17 -10.09
CA ASP A 73 -10.67 2.72 -10.70
C ASP A 73 -11.47 3.84 -11.38
N ARG A 74 -11.15 5.11 -11.11
CA ARG A 74 -11.86 6.29 -11.64
C ARG A 74 -11.00 7.54 -11.61
N GLU A 75 -11.34 8.50 -12.46
CA GLU A 75 -10.65 9.80 -12.62
C GLU A 75 -10.44 10.53 -11.29
N LYS A 76 -11.46 10.56 -10.42
CA LYS A 76 -11.36 11.21 -9.11
C LYS A 76 -10.20 10.67 -8.27
N ILE A 77 -9.96 9.35 -8.25
CA ILE A 77 -8.87 8.75 -7.49
C ILE A 77 -7.52 9.07 -8.12
N ALA A 78 -7.42 8.98 -9.46
CA ALA A 78 -6.21 9.36 -10.18
C ALA A 78 -5.81 10.82 -9.91
N ALA A 79 -6.78 11.75 -9.92
CA ALA A 79 -6.56 13.17 -9.67
C ALA A 79 -6.08 13.42 -8.22
N GLU A 80 -6.70 12.80 -7.22
CA GLU A 80 -6.25 12.97 -5.82
C GLU A 80 -4.87 12.35 -5.58
N LEU A 81 -4.58 11.18 -6.15
CA LEU A 81 -3.25 10.58 -6.08
C LEU A 81 -2.20 11.51 -6.70
N SER A 82 -2.44 12.05 -7.89
CA SER A 82 -1.52 12.98 -8.56
C SER A 82 -1.21 14.24 -7.72
N ARG A 83 -2.23 14.82 -7.09
CA ARG A 83 -2.06 15.97 -6.16
C ARG A 83 -1.19 15.60 -4.97
N GLU A 84 -1.47 14.47 -4.33
CA GLU A 84 -0.75 14.01 -3.15
C GLU A 84 0.68 13.58 -3.45
N MET A 85 0.92 12.96 -4.60
CA MET A 85 2.25 12.64 -5.12
C MET A 85 3.10 13.90 -5.27
N THR A 86 2.55 14.93 -5.91
CA THR A 86 3.22 16.24 -6.05
C THR A 86 3.48 16.87 -4.69
N ARG A 87 2.47 16.91 -3.80
CA ARG A 87 2.55 17.55 -2.48
C ARG A 87 3.60 16.90 -1.57
N GLN A 88 3.79 15.59 -1.70
CA GLN A 88 4.68 14.81 -0.84
C GLN A 88 6.05 14.52 -1.49
N GLY A 89 6.23 14.85 -2.77
CA GLY A 89 7.43 14.48 -3.53
C GLY A 89 7.61 12.97 -3.67
N ARG A 90 6.51 12.20 -3.68
CA ARG A 90 6.52 10.73 -3.77
C ARG A 90 5.86 10.25 -5.04
N THR A 91 6.35 9.14 -5.58
CA THR A 91 5.90 8.56 -6.85
C THR A 91 5.64 7.06 -6.73
N PRO A 92 4.64 6.61 -5.96
CA PRO A 92 4.23 5.20 -5.97
C PRO A 92 3.84 4.76 -7.38
N ARG A 93 4.10 3.50 -7.72
CA ARG A 93 3.67 2.91 -8.99
C ARG A 93 2.16 2.72 -8.96
N LEU A 94 1.50 2.90 -10.10
CA LEU A 94 0.05 2.84 -10.21
C LEU A 94 -0.36 1.76 -11.22
N TYR A 95 -1.42 1.03 -10.93
CA TYR A 95 -2.14 0.19 -11.90
C TYR A 95 -3.58 0.67 -12.03
N VAL A 96 -4.17 0.48 -13.21
CA VAL A 96 -5.58 0.76 -13.49
C VAL A 96 -6.39 -0.49 -13.24
N GLN A 97 -7.44 -0.37 -12.43
CA GLN A 97 -8.39 -1.45 -12.18
C GLN A 97 -9.48 -1.41 -13.26
N VAL A 98 -9.63 -2.52 -13.99
CA VAL A 98 -10.65 -2.69 -15.04
C VAL A 98 -11.72 -3.64 -14.55
N ASN A 99 -13.00 -3.26 -14.71
CA ASN A 99 -14.14 -4.14 -14.47
C ASN A 99 -14.50 -4.85 -15.78
N THR A 100 -14.03 -6.08 -15.95
CA THR A 100 -14.20 -6.91 -17.16
C THR A 100 -15.45 -7.77 -17.13
#